data_AF-A0A5C7J4T1-F1
#
_entry.id   AF-A0A5C7J4T1-F1
#
_cell.length_a   1.000
_cell.length_b   1.000
_cell.length_c   1.000
_cell.angle_alpha   90.00
_cell.angle_beta   90.00
_cell.angle_gamma   90.00
#
_symmetry.space_group_name_H-M   'P 1'
#
loop_
_entity.id
_entity.type
_entity.pdbx_description
1 polymer ?
#
loop_
_entity_poly.entity_id
_entity_poly.type
_entity_poly.pdbx_seq_one_letter_code
_entity_poly.pdbx_strand_id
1 'polypeptide(L)'
;MHIDGTIEDGKDWVFHALTCEAPAVDLGKYKEAVAKITAKSKIVVPGKDLPAGRQGPEQPKFEDIIEAVLTSVTIKVPAVLIQREADRLISQTLEEIKKLGMSLDQYLASTGQDIETFKAMYAQRAERDLKLEFVLSKISEVEKISVDDAEIQKTIDGAKPEEKASLAQNKYLLASIIRQQKTLDFLRSL
;
A
#
# COMPACT_ATOMS: atom_id res chain seq x y z
N MET A 1 18.36 -18.71 0.32
CA MET A 1 19.65 -19.24 -0.15
C MET A 1 19.74 -20.65 0.40
N HIS A 2 19.65 -21.65 -0.48
CA HIS A 2 19.78 -23.06 -0.09
C HIS A 2 21.06 -23.58 -0.71
N ILE A 3 21.86 -24.31 0.06
CA ILE A 3 23.06 -24.98 -0.43
C ILE A 3 22.66 -26.45 -0.56
N ASP A 4 22.48 -26.91 -1.79
CA ASP A 4 22.38 -28.34 -2.05
C ASP A 4 23.80 -28.93 -2.05
N GLY A 5 24.11 -29.73 -1.03
CA GLY A 5 25.31 -30.56 -0.98
C GLY A 5 26.30 -30.27 0.15
N THR A 6 27.06 -31.31 0.50
CA THR A 6 28.15 -31.29 1.49
C THR A 6 29.32 -30.46 0.98
N ILE A 7 29.80 -29.53 1.80
CA ILE A 7 30.93 -28.66 1.48
C ILE A 7 32.21 -29.49 1.50
N GLU A 8 32.80 -29.74 0.32
CA GLU A 8 34.12 -30.38 0.16
C GLU A 8 35.15 -29.35 -0.37
N ASP A 9 36.31 -29.29 0.28
CA ASP A 9 37.44 -28.44 -0.12
C ASP A 9 37.99 -28.83 -1.52
N GLY A 10 38.06 -27.87 -2.45
CA GLY A 10 38.70 -28.05 -3.76
C GLY A 10 37.77 -28.23 -4.97
N LYS A 11 36.45 -28.08 -4.84
CA LYS A 11 35.49 -28.05 -5.97
C LYS A 11 34.88 -26.66 -6.14
N ASP A 12 34.63 -26.26 -7.39
CA ASP A 12 33.89 -25.05 -7.72
C ASP A 12 32.44 -25.15 -7.22
N TRP A 13 32.01 -24.18 -6.43
CA TRP A 13 30.66 -24.15 -5.85
C TRP A 13 29.69 -23.40 -6.76
N VAL A 14 28.55 -24.02 -7.06
CA VAL A 14 27.46 -23.41 -7.82
C VAL A 14 26.34 -23.03 -6.85
N PHE A 15 26.14 -21.73 -6.65
CA PHE A 15 25.03 -21.23 -5.84
C PHE A 15 23.84 -20.90 -6.71
N HIS A 16 22.68 -21.48 -6.39
CA HIS A 16 21.41 -21.06 -6.96
C HIS A 16 20.75 -20.03 -6.03
N ALA A 17 20.74 -18.77 -6.46
CA ALA A 17 20.01 -17.69 -5.80
C ALA A 17 18.74 -17.38 -6.57
N LEU A 18 17.58 -17.57 -5.93
CA LEU A 18 16.31 -17.03 -6.40
C LEU A 18 16.18 -15.60 -5.85
N THR A 19 16.38 -14.62 -6.73
CA THR A 19 16.13 -13.21 -6.43
C THR A 19 14.81 -12.79 -7.08
N CYS A 20 14.07 -11.93 -6.38
CA CYS A 20 12.92 -11.25 -6.98
C CYS A 20 13.40 -9.89 -7.46
N GLU A 21 13.31 -9.63 -8.76
CA GLU A 21 13.52 -8.29 -9.30
C GLU A 21 12.24 -7.44 -9.09
N ALA A 22 12.43 -6.13 -8.90
CA ALA A 22 11.32 -5.21 -8.78
C ALA A 22 10.48 -5.26 -10.08
N PRO A 23 9.15 -5.40 -9.99
CA PRO A 23 8.32 -5.54 -11.17
C PRO A 23 8.37 -4.26 -12.01
N ALA A 24 8.51 -4.39 -13.33
CA ALA A 24 8.40 -3.27 -14.25
C ALA A 24 6.95 -2.73 -14.19
N VAL A 25 6.83 -1.45 -13.84
CA VAL A 25 5.53 -0.74 -13.75
C VAL A 25 5.34 0.09 -15.00
N ASP A 26 4.37 -0.28 -15.85
CA ASP A 26 3.97 0.53 -16.99
C ASP A 26 2.84 1.47 -16.57
N LEU A 27 3.17 2.76 -16.39
CA LEU A 27 2.23 3.75 -15.88
C LEU A 27 1.13 4.14 -16.89
N GLY A 28 1.23 3.73 -18.16
CA GLY A 28 0.25 4.04 -19.20
C GLY A 28 -0.18 5.52 -19.21
N LYS A 29 -1.50 5.75 -19.29
CA LYS A 29 -2.15 7.07 -19.31
C LYS A 29 -2.90 7.37 -18.00
N TYR A 30 -2.28 7.06 -16.86
CA TYR A 30 -2.92 7.23 -15.55
C TYR A 30 -3.45 8.64 -15.29
N LYS A 31 -2.77 9.69 -15.76
CA LYS A 31 -3.22 11.09 -15.62
C LYS A 31 -4.58 11.35 -16.29
N GLU A 32 -4.83 10.76 -17.46
CA GLU A 32 -6.11 10.90 -18.16
C GLU A 32 -7.23 10.11 -17.46
N ALA A 33 -6.91 8.96 -16.85
CA ALA A 33 -7.87 8.18 -16.07
C ALA A 33 -8.30 8.89 -14.80
N VAL A 34 -7.32 9.48 -14.07
CA VAL A 34 -7.58 10.26 -12.86
C VAL A 34 -8.34 11.54 -13.17
N ALA A 35 -7.91 12.30 -14.19
CA ALA A 35 -8.60 13.51 -14.60
C ALA A 35 -10.08 13.26 -14.98
N LYS A 36 -10.40 12.09 -15.56
CA LYS A 36 -11.80 11.69 -15.82
C LYS A 36 -12.61 11.49 -14.54
N ILE A 37 -12.01 10.98 -13.46
CA ILE A 37 -12.70 10.83 -12.16
C ILE A 37 -12.85 12.18 -11.48
N THR A 38 -11.77 12.96 -11.38
CA THR A 38 -11.84 14.30 -10.78
C THR A 38 -12.80 15.22 -11.54
N ALA A 39 -12.87 15.09 -12.87
CA ALA A 39 -13.85 15.79 -13.69
C ALA A 39 -15.28 15.27 -13.49
N LYS A 40 -15.51 13.94 -13.40
CA LYS A 40 -16.84 13.39 -13.11
C LYS A 40 -17.38 13.83 -11.75
N SER A 41 -16.53 13.93 -10.71
CA SER A 41 -16.92 14.47 -9.40
C SER A 41 -17.25 15.96 -9.45
N LYS A 42 -16.62 16.74 -10.36
CA LYS A 42 -16.99 18.13 -10.65
C LYS A 42 -18.27 18.26 -11.50
N ILE A 43 -18.63 17.22 -12.28
CA ILE A 43 -19.80 17.17 -13.18
C ILE A 43 -21.06 16.59 -12.48
N VAL A 44 -21.05 16.37 -11.16
CA VAL A 44 -22.32 16.26 -10.42
C VAL A 44 -22.89 17.69 -10.25
N VAL A 45 -23.44 18.21 -11.36
CA VAL A 45 -23.85 19.60 -11.61
C VAL A 45 -25.24 19.94 -10.98
N PRO A 46 -25.66 21.22 -10.95
CA PRO A 46 -26.49 21.90 -9.96
C PRO A 46 -28.01 21.64 -10.05
N GLY A 47 -28.70 21.88 -8.93
CA GLY A 47 -30.13 22.17 -8.93
C GLY A 47 -31.04 20.96 -8.75
N LYS A 48 -30.83 20.14 -7.71
CA LYS A 48 -31.91 19.29 -7.18
C LYS A 48 -31.85 19.29 -5.66
N ASP A 49 -32.91 19.82 -5.06
CA ASP A 49 -33.13 20.05 -3.64
C ASP A 49 -32.49 18.98 -2.76
N LEU A 50 -31.41 19.36 -2.07
CA LEU A 50 -30.82 18.55 -1.03
C LEU A 50 -31.70 18.70 0.23
N PRO A 51 -32.39 17.63 0.70
CA PRO A 51 -32.95 17.68 2.05
C PRO A 51 -31.81 17.93 3.04
N ALA A 52 -32.03 18.90 3.94
CA ALA A 52 -31.06 19.37 4.91
C ALA A 52 -30.46 18.19 5.70
N GLY A 53 -29.16 17.92 5.50
CA GLY A 53 -28.46 16.84 6.20
C GLY A 53 -27.22 16.24 5.51
N ARG A 54 -26.92 16.54 4.24
CA ARG A 54 -25.69 16.05 3.59
C ARG A 54 -24.57 17.09 3.59
N GLN A 55 -23.42 16.67 4.10
CA GLN A 55 -22.19 17.45 4.24
C GLN A 55 -21.58 17.74 2.86
N GLY A 56 -21.56 19.02 2.45
CA GLY A 56 -20.58 19.61 1.51
C GLY A 56 -20.39 18.98 0.12
N PRO A 57 -19.59 19.61 -0.76
CA PRO A 57 -19.23 19.04 -2.06
C PRO A 57 -18.45 17.73 -1.83
N GLU A 58 -18.94 16.63 -2.40
CA GLU A 58 -18.32 15.31 -2.28
C GLU A 58 -16.98 15.32 -3.02
N GLN A 59 -15.90 15.61 -2.29
CA GLN A 59 -14.54 15.53 -2.83
C GLN A 59 -14.31 14.09 -3.31
N PRO A 60 -13.68 13.87 -4.48
CA PRO A 60 -13.44 12.53 -5.00
C PRO A 60 -12.76 11.69 -3.91
N LYS A 61 -13.31 10.52 -3.63
CA LYS A 61 -12.77 9.62 -2.62
C LYS A 61 -11.41 9.13 -3.10
N PHE A 62 -10.45 9.03 -2.19
CA PHE A 62 -9.14 8.50 -2.51
C PHE A 62 -9.23 7.10 -3.12
N GLU A 63 -10.17 6.28 -2.66
CA GLU A 63 -10.43 4.95 -3.23
C GLU A 63 -10.76 4.98 -4.72
N ASP A 64 -11.60 5.91 -5.17
CA ASP A 64 -11.99 6.00 -6.59
C ASP A 64 -10.78 6.39 -7.47
N ILE A 65 -9.97 7.34 -6.98
CA ILE A 65 -8.74 7.78 -7.66
C ILE A 65 -7.74 6.62 -7.74
N ILE A 66 -7.54 5.91 -6.63
CA ILE A 66 -6.65 4.75 -6.55
C ILE A 66 -7.12 3.66 -7.52
N GLU A 67 -8.42 3.38 -7.57
CA GLU A 67 -8.97 2.34 -8.45
C GLU A 67 -8.80 2.70 -9.94
N ALA A 68 -9.00 3.96 -10.32
CA ALA A 68 -8.68 4.41 -11.69
C ALA A 68 -7.21 4.23 -12.02
N VAL A 69 -6.31 4.62 -11.11
CA VAL A 69 -4.87 4.46 -11.30
C VAL A 69 -4.52 2.99 -11.47
N LEU A 70 -4.97 2.13 -10.55
CA LEU A 70 -4.71 0.69 -10.60
C LEU A 70 -5.28 0.01 -11.86
N THR A 71 -6.43 0.48 -12.37
CA THR A 71 -7.02 -0.05 -13.61
C THR A 71 -6.29 0.43 -14.87
N SER A 72 -5.69 1.62 -14.81
CA SER A 72 -4.95 2.21 -15.94
C SER A 72 -3.50 1.72 -16.06
N VAL A 73 -2.97 1.12 -14.99
CA VAL A 73 -1.57 0.71 -14.87
C VAL A 73 -1.46 -0.81 -14.95
N THR A 74 -0.52 -1.30 -15.76
CA THR A 74 -0.24 -2.74 -15.85
C THR A 74 0.99 -3.06 -15.03
N ILE A 75 0.81 -3.89 -13.99
CA ILE A 75 1.88 -4.38 -13.13
C ILE A 75 1.68 -5.86 -12.83
N LYS A 76 2.75 -6.64 -12.93
CA LYS A 76 2.77 -8.06 -12.58
C LYS A 76 3.60 -8.27 -11.32
N VAL A 77 2.93 -8.37 -10.17
CA VAL A 77 3.60 -8.62 -8.89
C VAL A 77 3.90 -10.12 -8.75
N PRO A 78 5.16 -10.52 -8.46
CA PRO A 78 5.50 -11.91 -8.21
C PRO A 78 4.71 -12.51 -7.03
N ALA A 79 4.24 -13.75 -7.19
CA ALA A 79 3.47 -14.46 -6.14
C ALA A 79 4.21 -14.59 -4.81
N VAL A 80 5.55 -14.69 -4.84
CA VAL A 80 6.39 -14.74 -3.63
C VAL A 80 6.28 -13.45 -2.81
N LEU A 81 6.19 -12.29 -3.46
CA LEU A 81 5.98 -11.01 -2.75
C LEU A 81 4.58 -10.94 -2.16
N ILE A 82 3.57 -11.38 -2.92
CA ILE A 82 2.17 -11.42 -2.45
C ILE A 82 2.03 -12.30 -1.22
N GLN A 83 2.61 -13.51 -1.24
CA GLN A 83 2.57 -14.41 -0.08
C GLN A 83 3.26 -13.81 1.14
N ARG A 84 4.46 -13.27 0.97
CA ARG A 84 5.20 -12.65 2.06
C ARG A 84 4.43 -11.49 2.70
N GLU A 85 3.78 -10.68 1.88
CA GLU A 85 2.97 -9.55 2.37
C GLU A 85 1.68 -10.02 3.03
N ALA A 86 1.02 -11.04 2.48
CA ALA A 86 -0.15 -11.66 3.10
C ALA A 86 0.18 -12.24 4.48
N ASP A 87 1.30 -12.97 4.61
CA ASP A 87 1.76 -13.52 5.89
C ASP A 87 2.07 -12.42 6.91
N ARG A 88 2.65 -11.30 6.46
CA ARG A 88 2.90 -10.12 7.29
C ARG A 88 1.59 -9.54 7.82
N LEU A 89 0.62 -9.31 6.95
CA LEU A 89 -0.68 -8.75 7.31
C LEU A 89 -1.46 -9.68 8.26
N ILE A 90 -1.44 -10.99 8.00
CA ILE A 90 -2.04 -12.00 8.87
C ILE A 90 -1.37 -11.96 10.24
N SER A 91 -0.04 -11.93 10.29
CA SER A 91 0.71 -11.87 11.56
C SER A 91 0.34 -10.63 12.39
N GLN A 92 0.24 -9.47 11.75
CA GLN A 92 -0.19 -8.23 12.40
C GLN A 92 -1.61 -8.34 12.96
N THR A 93 -2.54 -8.89 12.17
CA THR A 93 -3.91 -9.12 12.65
C THR A 93 -3.95 -10.10 13.82
N LEU A 94 -3.13 -11.17 13.79
CA LEU A 94 -3.04 -12.11 14.91
C LEU A 94 -2.53 -11.45 16.19
N GLU A 95 -1.57 -10.54 16.10
CA GLU A 95 -1.09 -9.76 17.24
C GLU A 95 -2.19 -8.84 17.80
N GLU A 96 -3.00 -8.21 16.94
CA GLU A 96 -4.15 -7.39 17.36
C GLU A 96 -5.24 -8.24 18.04
N ILE A 97 -5.58 -9.39 17.46
CA ILE A 97 -6.54 -10.34 18.04
C ILE A 97 -6.06 -10.81 19.42
N LYS A 98 -4.77 -11.13 19.57
CA LYS A 98 -4.18 -11.51 20.86
C LYS A 98 -4.25 -10.37 21.88
N LYS A 99 -4.02 -9.12 21.47
CA LYS A 99 -4.16 -7.95 22.35
C LYS A 99 -5.60 -7.75 22.84
N LEU A 100 -6.59 -8.15 22.03
CA LEU A 100 -8.00 -8.16 22.42
C LEU A 100 -8.37 -9.37 23.31
N GLY A 101 -7.43 -10.26 23.61
CA GLY A 101 -7.65 -11.45 24.43
C GLY A 101 -8.41 -12.57 23.71
N MET A 102 -8.48 -12.54 22.38
CA MET A 102 -9.18 -13.53 21.57
C MET A 102 -8.18 -14.50 20.90
N SER A 103 -8.67 -15.68 20.52
CA SER A 103 -7.93 -16.58 19.60
C SER A 103 -8.35 -16.36 18.14
N LEU A 104 -7.52 -16.83 17.20
CA LEU A 104 -7.88 -16.82 15.77
C LEU A 104 -9.17 -17.59 15.51
N ASP A 105 -9.34 -18.77 16.11
CA ASP A 105 -10.54 -19.60 15.95
C ASP A 105 -11.81 -18.87 16.42
N GLN A 106 -11.73 -18.14 17.54
CA GLN A 106 -12.83 -17.33 18.04
C GLN A 106 -13.15 -16.15 17.10
N TYR A 107 -12.12 -15.51 16.54
CA TYR A 107 -12.29 -14.45 15.56
C TYR A 107 -12.98 -14.97 14.28
N LEU A 108 -12.49 -16.07 13.72
CA LEU A 108 -13.06 -16.72 12.54
C LEU A 108 -14.50 -17.19 12.77
N ALA A 109 -14.79 -17.76 13.94
CA ALA A 109 -16.14 -18.14 14.33
C ALA A 109 -17.08 -16.92 14.45
N SER A 110 -16.59 -15.79 14.95
CA SER A 110 -17.34 -14.54 15.06
C SER A 110 -17.63 -13.91 13.69
N THR A 111 -16.67 -13.96 12.77
CA THR A 111 -16.84 -13.42 11.40
C THR A 111 -17.52 -14.40 10.45
N GLY A 112 -17.70 -15.66 10.86
CA GLY A 112 -18.26 -16.73 10.02
C GLY A 112 -17.38 -17.09 8.83
N GLN A 113 -16.06 -16.88 8.94
CA GLN A 113 -15.10 -17.15 7.88
C GLN A 113 -14.27 -18.40 8.19
N ASP A 114 -13.90 -19.15 7.15
CA ASP A 114 -12.92 -20.23 7.26
C ASP A 114 -11.48 -19.70 7.11
N ILE A 115 -10.50 -20.45 7.61
CA ILE A 115 -9.08 -20.08 7.53
C ILE A 115 -8.58 -19.98 6.08
N GLU A 116 -9.11 -20.79 5.15
CA GLU A 116 -8.76 -20.72 3.73
C GLU A 116 -9.27 -19.42 3.11
N THR A 117 -10.54 -19.06 3.38
CA THR A 117 -11.16 -17.81 2.93
C THR A 117 -10.45 -16.60 3.52
N PHE A 118 -10.08 -16.68 4.80
CA PHE A 118 -9.30 -15.65 5.48
C PHE A 118 -7.96 -15.45 4.75
N LYS A 119 -7.18 -16.50 4.55
CA LYS A 119 -5.89 -16.41 3.83
C LYS A 119 -6.05 -15.89 2.40
N ALA A 120 -7.05 -16.34 1.66
CA ALA A 120 -7.32 -15.89 0.29
C ALA A 120 -7.66 -14.39 0.23
N MET A 121 -8.48 -13.90 1.17
CA MET A 121 -8.80 -12.48 1.29
C MET A 121 -7.54 -11.65 1.55
N TYR A 122 -6.67 -12.10 2.45
CA TYR A 122 -5.41 -11.43 2.73
C TYR A 122 -4.42 -11.49 1.57
N ALA A 123 -4.40 -12.58 0.79
CA ALA A 123 -3.60 -12.68 -0.42
C ALA A 123 -4.07 -11.68 -1.49
N GLN A 124 -5.38 -11.56 -1.71
CA GLN A 124 -5.95 -10.58 -2.64
C GLN A 124 -5.67 -9.14 -2.18
N ARG A 125 -5.80 -8.90 -0.87
CA ARG A 125 -5.46 -7.61 -0.28
C ARG A 125 -3.97 -7.27 -0.45
N ALA A 126 -3.09 -8.21 -0.12
CA ALA A 126 -1.65 -8.07 -0.29
C ALA A 126 -1.26 -7.79 -1.75
N GLU A 127 -1.89 -8.47 -2.70
CA GLU A 127 -1.70 -8.19 -4.12
C GLU A 127 -2.09 -6.75 -4.47
N ARG A 128 -3.27 -6.29 -4.01
CA ARG A 128 -3.73 -4.92 -4.25
C ARG A 128 -2.79 -3.89 -3.61
N ASP A 129 -2.40 -4.13 -2.37
CA ASP A 129 -1.57 -3.22 -1.58
C ASP A 129 -0.16 -3.10 -2.20
N LEU A 130 0.46 -4.21 -2.61
CA LEU A 130 1.74 -4.22 -3.32
C LEU A 130 1.63 -3.51 -4.66
N LYS A 131 0.58 -3.79 -5.45
CA LYS A 131 0.36 -3.08 -6.72
C LYS A 131 0.31 -1.57 -6.47
N LEU A 132 -0.50 -1.14 -5.51
CA LEU A 132 -0.64 0.26 -5.18
C LEU A 132 0.69 0.89 -4.76
N GLU A 133 1.44 0.22 -3.89
CA GLU A 133 2.74 0.71 -3.42
C GLU A 133 3.71 0.93 -4.58
N PHE A 134 3.85 -0.05 -5.47
CA PHE A 134 4.73 0.05 -6.64
C PHE A 134 4.27 1.14 -7.62
N VAL A 135 2.97 1.27 -7.85
CA VAL A 135 2.43 2.32 -8.74
C VAL A 135 2.67 3.70 -8.15
N LEU A 136 2.33 3.93 -6.87
CA LEU A 136 2.58 5.21 -6.21
C LEU A 136 4.06 5.54 -6.16
N SER A 137 4.91 4.56 -5.86
CA SER A 137 6.36 4.73 -5.87
C SER A 137 6.83 5.18 -7.26
N LYS A 138 6.37 4.52 -8.33
CA LYS A 138 6.73 4.89 -9.70
C LYS A 138 6.22 6.27 -10.11
N ILE A 139 5.00 6.64 -9.72
CA ILE A 139 4.46 7.99 -9.96
C ILE A 139 5.31 9.03 -9.22
N SER A 140 5.68 8.76 -7.97
CA SER A 140 6.51 9.67 -7.18
C SER A 140 7.91 9.88 -7.81
N GLU A 141 8.50 8.85 -8.41
CA GLU A 141 9.76 8.96 -9.16
C GLU A 141 9.60 9.80 -10.43
N VAL A 142 8.56 9.52 -11.22
CA VAL A 142 8.32 10.20 -12.51
C VAL A 142 7.99 11.67 -12.31
N GLU A 143 7.14 11.99 -11.32
CA GLU A 143 6.78 13.36 -10.96
C GLU A 143 7.81 14.03 -10.03
N LYS A 144 8.90 13.32 -9.67
CA LYS A 144 9.99 13.79 -8.80
C LYS A 144 9.50 14.36 -7.46
N ILE A 145 8.54 13.67 -6.85
CA ILE A 145 8.00 14.02 -5.53
C ILE A 145 9.05 13.67 -4.47
N SER A 146 9.75 14.69 -4.00
CA SER A 146 10.70 14.57 -2.90
C SER A 146 10.06 14.97 -1.56
N VAL A 147 10.66 14.48 -0.48
CA VAL A 147 10.33 14.85 0.89
C VAL A 147 11.56 15.50 1.49
N ASP A 148 11.39 16.72 1.98
CA ASP A 148 12.48 17.47 2.60
C ASP A 148 12.59 17.13 4.09
N ASP A 149 13.80 17.25 4.63
CA ASP A 149 14.06 17.02 6.05
C ASP A 149 13.19 17.87 6.98
N ALA A 150 12.85 19.09 6.55
CA ALA A 150 11.98 20.00 7.29
C ALA A 150 10.55 19.43 7.45
N GLU A 151 10.03 18.73 6.43
CA GLU A 151 8.70 18.13 6.50
C GLU A 151 8.69 16.89 7.37
N ILE A 152 9.76 16.08 7.29
CA ILE A 152 9.97 14.95 8.18
C ILE A 152 9.99 15.42 9.63
N GLN A 153 10.75 16.48 9.91
CA GLN A 153 10.86 17.04 11.25
C GLN A 153 9.51 17.58 11.74
N LYS A 154 8.77 18.29 10.88
CA LYS A 154 7.41 18.77 11.21
C LYS A 154 6.46 17.63 11.57
N THR A 155 6.52 16.52 10.85
CA THR A 155 5.71 15.33 11.15
C THR A 155 6.12 14.68 12.47
N ILE A 156 7.43 14.58 12.76
CA ILE A 156 7.93 14.11 14.05
C ILE A 156 7.47 15.02 15.19
N ASP A 157 7.53 16.34 15.00
CA ASP A 157 7.17 17.30 16.04
C ASP A 157 5.67 17.29 16.37
N GLY A 158 4.83 16.98 15.38
CA GLY A 158 3.39 16.78 15.56
C GLY A 158 2.97 15.42 16.15
N ALA A 159 3.89 14.44 16.24
CA ALA A 159 3.59 13.12 16.77
C ALA A 159 3.59 13.08 18.31
N LYS A 160 2.99 12.03 18.89
CA LYS A 160 2.97 11.84 20.35
C LYS A 160 4.38 11.58 20.88
N PRO A 161 4.73 12.02 22.11
CA PRO A 161 6.07 11.87 22.67
C PRO A 161 6.61 10.44 22.64
N GLU A 162 5.73 9.46 22.88
CA GLU A 162 6.04 8.02 22.87
C GLU A 162 6.38 7.50 21.46
N GLU A 163 5.83 8.11 20.42
CA GLU A 163 6.04 7.72 19.02
C GLU A 163 7.21 8.48 18.37
N LYS A 164 7.57 9.67 18.88
CA LYS A 164 8.66 10.50 18.36
C LYS A 164 9.99 9.76 18.28
N ALA A 165 10.33 8.98 19.31
CA ALA A 165 11.58 8.21 19.35
C ALA A 165 11.63 7.16 18.22
N SER A 166 10.54 6.42 18.03
CA SER A 166 10.41 5.40 16.98
C SER A 166 10.39 6.00 15.57
N LEU A 167 9.77 7.16 15.40
CA LEU A 167 9.70 7.90 14.13
C LEU A 167 11.06 8.53 13.76
N ALA A 168 11.79 9.05 14.75
CA ALA A 168 13.12 9.61 14.55
C ALA A 168 14.14 8.52 14.18
N GLN A 169 14.03 7.32 14.78
CA GLN A 169 14.88 6.19 14.41
C GLN A 169 14.63 5.71 12.98
N ASN A 170 13.37 5.73 12.53
CA ASN A 170 12.97 5.23 11.22
C ASN A 170 12.69 6.36 10.22
N LYS A 171 13.61 7.32 10.14
CA LYS A 171 13.50 8.49 9.26
C LYS A 171 13.21 8.12 7.79
N TYR A 172 13.82 7.05 7.29
CA TYR A 172 13.59 6.56 5.93
C TYR A 172 12.15 6.06 5.70
N LEU A 173 11.61 5.31 6.67
CA LEU A 173 10.22 4.85 6.63
C LEU A 173 9.26 6.04 6.63
N LEU A 174 9.53 7.03 7.49
CA LEU A 174 8.72 8.24 7.57
C LEU A 174 8.76 9.04 6.26
N ALA A 175 9.93 9.19 5.65
CA ALA A 175 10.06 9.83 4.34
C ALA A 175 9.25 9.11 3.26
N SER A 176 9.26 7.77 3.25
CA SER A 176 8.45 6.97 2.32
C SER A 176 6.95 7.20 2.52
N ILE A 177 6.48 7.23 3.76
CA ILE A 177 5.06 7.47 4.09
C ILE A 177 4.62 8.87 3.63
N ILE A 178 5.43 9.90 3.92
CA ILE A 178 5.13 11.28 3.52
C ILE A 178 5.13 11.40 1.99
N ARG A 179 6.05 10.71 1.29
CA ARG A 179 6.10 10.70 -0.18
C ARG A 179 4.83 10.08 -0.76
N GLN A 180 4.36 8.97 -0.19
CA GLN A 180 3.11 8.34 -0.63
C GLN A 180 1.91 9.25 -0.41
N GLN A 181 1.81 9.91 0.75
CA GLN A 181 0.75 10.88 1.02
C GLN A 181 0.75 12.03 0.01
N LYS A 182 1.91 12.65 -0.23
CA LYS A 182 2.06 13.70 -1.25
C LYS A 182 1.68 13.24 -2.66
N THR A 183 2.01 11.99 -3.00
CA THR A 183 1.67 11.42 -4.30
C THR A 183 0.16 11.27 -4.44
N LEU A 184 -0.53 10.84 -3.37
CA LEU A 184 -1.99 10.78 -3.35
C LEU A 184 -2.63 12.17 -3.44
N ASP A 185 -2.10 13.16 -2.73
CA ASP A 185 -2.56 14.56 -2.80
C ASP A 185 -2.36 15.15 -4.21
N PHE A 186 -1.22 14.86 -4.83
CA PHE A 186 -0.97 15.21 -6.23
C PHE A 186 -2.02 14.59 -7.16
N LEU A 187 -2.29 13.29 -7.02
CA LEU A 187 -3.31 12.60 -7.83
C LEU A 187 -4.71 13.19 -7.62
N ARG A 188 -5.02 13.62 -6.40
CA ARG A 188 -6.29 14.30 -6.08
C ARG A 188 -6.42 15.66 -6.73
N SER A 189 -5.31 16.36 -6.96
CA SER A 189 -5.30 17.70 -7.54
C SER A 189 -5.37 17.75 -9.08
N LEU A 190 -5.20 16.60 -9.76
CA LEU A 190 -5.35 16.45 -11.21
C LEU A 190 -6.80 16.62 -11.65
#